data_AF-A0A3S9MLH7-F1
#
_entry.id   AF-A0A3S9MLH7-F1
#
_cell.length_a   1.000
_cell.length_b   1.000
_cell.length_c   1.000
_cell.angle_alpha   90.00
_cell.angle_beta   90.00
_cell.angle_gamma   90.00
#
_symmetry.space_group_name_H-M   'P 1'
#
loop_
_entity.id
_entity.type
_entity.pdbx_description
1 polymer ?
#
loop_
_entity_poly.entity_id
_entity_poly.type
_entity_poly.pdbx_seq_one_letter_code
_entity_poly.pdbx_strand_id
1 'polypeptide(L)'
;MPPEQAQTWVTEAAENHTDPRINAAFLLAPSLGPLLAEASLSAITQPVAVCWADADTTAPPTTNAHRYTAAIPAATGFSAGADTGHYTFVNDDPQDIPTRDRVAAAAAAFFDRHLRRPGR
;
A
#
# COMPACT_ATOMS: atom_id res chain seq x y z
N MET A 1 -5.51 10.88 -27.00
CA MET A 1 -4.07 10.89 -26.71
C MET A 1 -3.35 10.33 -27.92
N PRO A 2 -2.38 11.06 -28.51
CA PRO A 2 -1.54 10.56 -29.59
C PRO A 2 -0.79 9.27 -29.18
N PRO A 3 -0.61 8.30 -30.09
CA PRO A 3 0.08 7.04 -29.78
C PRO A 3 1.51 7.23 -29.27
N GLU A 4 2.24 8.24 -29.76
CA GLU A 4 3.59 8.51 -29.26
C GLU A 4 3.61 8.88 -27.77
N GLN A 5 2.60 9.62 -27.30
CA GLN A 5 2.50 10.01 -25.89
C GLN A 5 2.18 8.81 -25.00
N ALA A 6 1.32 7.91 -25.46
CA ALA A 6 1.01 6.68 -24.73
C ALA A 6 2.24 5.79 -24.57
N GLN A 7 3.06 5.67 -25.62
CA GLN A 7 4.28 4.87 -25.59
C GLN A 7 5.32 5.46 -24.63
N THR A 8 5.48 6.79 -24.61
CA THR A 8 6.38 7.46 -23.65
C THR A 8 6.00 7.15 -22.21
N TRP A 9 4.71 7.24 -21.86
CA TRP A 9 4.26 6.95 -20.49
C TRP A 9 4.51 5.50 -20.08
N VAL A 10 4.30 4.54 -20.99
CA VAL A 10 4.58 3.12 -20.71
C VAL A 10 6.08 2.92 -20.47
N THR A 11 6.93 3.55 -21.27
CA THR A 11 8.39 3.47 -21.09
C THR A 11 8.82 4.07 -19.75
N GLU A 12 8.38 5.29 -19.43
CA GLU A 12 8.71 5.96 -18.17
C GLU A 12 8.19 5.18 -16.95
N ALA A 13 6.97 4.65 -17.01
CA ALA A 13 6.40 3.85 -15.92
C ALA A 13 7.13 2.53 -15.69
N ALA A 14 7.79 1.98 -16.73
CA ALA A 14 8.55 0.74 -16.66
C ALA A 14 10.01 0.93 -16.18
N GLU A 15 10.47 2.18 -16.04
CA GLU A 15 11.81 2.45 -15.50
C GLU A 15 11.93 2.03 -14.02
N ASN A 16 13.17 1.90 -13.54
CA ASN A 16 13.42 1.59 -12.16
C ASN A 16 13.25 2.83 -11.28
N HIS A 17 12.15 2.87 -10.52
CA HIS A 17 11.82 3.95 -9.57
C HIS A 17 12.28 3.69 -8.13
N THR A 18 13.26 2.79 -7.93
CA THR A 18 13.80 2.50 -6.59
C THR A 18 14.49 3.73 -6.00
N ASP A 19 14.05 4.14 -4.81
CA ASP A 19 14.69 5.18 -4.03
C ASP A 19 15.39 4.58 -2.79
N PRO A 20 16.73 4.61 -2.71
CA PRO A 20 17.48 3.99 -1.61
C PRO A 20 17.30 4.68 -0.24
N ARG A 21 16.58 5.81 -0.20
CA ARG A 21 16.25 6.51 1.05
C ARG A 21 14.98 5.97 1.71
N ILE A 22 14.16 5.21 0.96
CA ILE A 22 12.92 4.64 1.45
C ILE A 22 13.21 3.27 2.08
N ASN A 23 13.06 3.19 3.41
CA ASN A 23 13.46 2.01 4.19
C ASN A 23 12.29 1.19 4.72
N ALA A 24 11.06 1.70 4.62
CA ALA A 24 9.83 1.00 4.97
C ALA A 24 8.64 1.70 4.31
N ALA A 25 7.56 0.97 4.02
CA ALA A 25 6.33 1.54 3.48
C ALA A 25 5.09 0.98 4.20
N PHE A 26 4.07 1.82 4.37
CA PHE A 26 2.75 1.43 4.85
C PHE A 26 1.73 1.80 3.78
N LEU A 27 1.13 0.80 3.16
CA LEU A 27 0.12 0.95 2.11
C LEU A 27 -1.27 0.85 2.73
N LEU A 28 -2.12 1.83 2.43
CA LEU A 28 -3.49 1.92 2.93
C LEU A 28 -4.46 1.83 1.75
N ALA A 29 -5.27 0.77 1.72
CA ALA A 29 -6.14 0.41 0.61
C ALA A 29 -5.47 0.60 -0.78
N PRO A 30 -4.29 0.01 -1.01
CA PRO A 30 -3.58 0.21 -2.26
C PRO A 30 -4.40 -0.30 -3.44
N SER A 31 -4.35 0.42 -4.56
CA SER A 31 -5.02 0.08 -5.82
C SER A 31 -4.00 -0.30 -6.90
N LEU A 32 -4.45 -0.50 -8.14
CA LEU A 32 -3.60 -0.79 -9.31
C LEU A 32 -2.81 -2.11 -9.24
N GLY A 33 -3.13 -3.01 -8.31
CA GLY A 33 -2.47 -4.32 -8.19
C GLY A 33 -2.37 -5.06 -9.53
N PRO A 34 -3.44 -5.16 -10.34
CA PRO A 34 -3.41 -5.86 -11.63
C PRO A 34 -2.49 -5.25 -12.68
N LEU A 35 -2.12 -3.97 -12.55
CA LEU A 35 -1.23 -3.28 -13.48
C LEU A 35 0.26 -3.47 -13.14
N LEU A 36 0.56 -3.88 -11.90
CA LEU A 36 1.94 -4.06 -11.47
C LEU A 36 2.47 -5.43 -11.88
N ALA A 37 3.65 -5.42 -12.49
CA ALA A 37 4.41 -6.62 -12.82
C ALA A 37 4.86 -7.33 -11.53
N GLU A 38 4.70 -8.65 -11.48
CA GLU A 38 5.10 -9.45 -10.32
C GLU A 38 6.59 -9.32 -10.02
N ALA A 39 7.44 -9.25 -11.05
CA ALA A 39 8.87 -9.01 -10.91
C ALA A 39 9.22 -7.67 -10.24
N SER A 40 8.38 -6.64 -10.42
CA SER A 40 8.56 -5.35 -9.75
C SER A 40 8.23 -5.45 -8.25
N LEU A 41 7.14 -6.14 -7.91
CA LEU A 41 6.73 -6.36 -6.52
C LEU A 41 7.72 -7.27 -5.77
N SER A 42 8.20 -8.34 -6.42
CA SER A 42 9.12 -9.29 -5.79
C SER A 42 10.52 -8.75 -5.57
N ALA A 43 10.91 -7.68 -6.28
CA ALA A 43 12.17 -6.98 -6.08
C ALA A 43 12.18 -6.09 -4.83
N ILE A 44 11.02 -5.82 -4.22
CA ILE A 44 10.92 -5.00 -3.00
C ILE A 44 11.40 -5.83 -1.80
N THR A 45 12.48 -5.39 -1.17
CA THR A 45 13.10 -6.10 -0.03
C THR A 45 12.91 -5.39 1.31
N GLN A 46 12.49 -4.13 1.27
CA GLN A 46 12.17 -3.31 2.44
C GLN A 46 10.87 -3.78 3.09
N PRO A 47 10.72 -3.62 4.41
CA PRO A 47 9.46 -3.91 5.10
C PRO A 47 8.29 -3.13 4.48
N VAL A 48 7.20 -3.84 4.20
CA VAL A 48 5.94 -3.26 3.75
C VAL A 48 4.79 -3.75 4.62
N ALA A 49 3.98 -2.84 5.14
CA ALA A 49 2.69 -3.18 5.74
C ALA A 49 1.57 -2.81 4.77
N VAL A 50 0.61 -3.71 4.58
CA VAL A 50 -0.54 -3.51 3.69
C VAL A 50 -1.82 -3.61 4.51
N CYS A 51 -2.51 -2.49 4.67
CA CYS A 51 -3.82 -2.41 5.29
C CYS A 51 -4.89 -2.31 4.21
N TRP A 52 -5.96 -3.10 4.29
CA TRP A 52 -7.09 -3.00 3.36
C TRP A 52 -8.42 -2.86 4.08
N ALA A 53 -9.44 -2.45 3.35
CA ALA A 53 -10.81 -2.30 3.81
C ALA A 53 -11.65 -3.44 3.19
N ASP A 54 -12.32 -4.27 3.97
CA ASP A 54 -12.96 -5.48 3.45
C ASP A 54 -14.17 -5.18 2.55
N ALA A 55 -14.90 -4.09 2.83
CA ALA A 55 -16.01 -3.60 2.02
C ALA A 55 -15.57 -2.59 0.94
N ASP A 56 -14.27 -2.54 0.62
CA ASP A 56 -13.74 -1.67 -0.42
C ASP A 56 -14.17 -2.14 -1.82
N THR A 57 -15.03 -1.35 -2.47
CA THR A 57 -15.46 -1.55 -3.86
C THR A 57 -14.69 -0.70 -4.87
N THR A 58 -13.86 0.25 -4.41
CA THR A 58 -13.04 1.14 -5.25
C THR A 58 -11.71 0.47 -5.60
N ALA A 59 -11.05 -0.13 -4.61
CA ALA A 59 -9.86 -0.94 -4.74
C ALA A 59 -10.08 -2.32 -4.09
N PRO A 60 -10.87 -3.22 -4.71
CA PRO A 60 -11.20 -4.51 -4.12
C PRO A 60 -9.97 -5.26 -3.60
N PRO A 61 -9.95 -5.70 -2.32
CA PRO A 61 -8.75 -6.27 -1.69
C PRO A 61 -8.21 -7.48 -2.45
N THR A 62 -9.11 -8.30 -2.99
CA THR A 62 -8.79 -9.54 -3.70
C THR A 62 -7.95 -9.32 -4.96
N THR A 63 -8.13 -8.20 -5.66
CA THR A 63 -7.36 -7.87 -6.86
C THR A 63 -6.22 -6.89 -6.59
N ASN A 64 -6.24 -6.22 -5.43
CA ASN A 64 -5.24 -5.22 -5.06
C ASN A 64 -4.44 -5.62 -3.82
N ALA A 65 -4.86 -5.22 -2.63
CA ALA A 65 -4.08 -5.40 -1.39
C ALA A 65 -3.54 -6.83 -1.17
N HIS A 66 -4.32 -7.86 -1.51
CA HIS A 66 -3.88 -9.25 -1.40
C HIS A 66 -2.75 -9.57 -2.37
N ARG A 67 -2.74 -8.99 -3.57
CA ARG A 67 -1.65 -9.15 -4.55
C ARG A 67 -0.36 -8.51 -4.06
N TYR A 68 -0.43 -7.30 -3.48
CA TYR A 68 0.75 -6.68 -2.85
C TYR A 68 1.30 -7.56 -1.73
N THR A 69 0.44 -8.01 -0.83
CA THR A 69 0.81 -8.85 0.31
C THR A 69 1.42 -10.19 -0.13
N ALA A 70 0.92 -10.79 -1.19
CA ALA A 70 1.40 -12.07 -1.69
C ALA A 70 2.71 -11.96 -2.51
N ALA A 71 2.88 -10.88 -3.28
CA ALA A 71 4.00 -10.74 -4.22
C ALA A 71 5.23 -10.05 -3.62
N ILE A 72 5.08 -9.22 -2.58
CA ILE A 72 6.20 -8.56 -1.89
C ILE A 72 6.70 -9.49 -0.77
N PRO A 73 7.95 -10.00 -0.82
CA PRO A 73 8.44 -11.00 0.14
C PRO A 73 8.46 -10.53 1.60
N ALA A 74 8.74 -9.23 1.81
CA ALA A 74 8.80 -8.62 3.13
C ALA A 74 7.48 -7.96 3.56
N ALA A 75 6.37 -8.26 2.87
CA ALA A 75 5.08 -7.67 3.20
C ALA A 75 4.38 -8.39 4.35
N THR A 76 3.67 -7.60 5.15
CA THR A 76 2.66 -8.05 6.10
C THR A 76 1.33 -7.42 5.75
N GLY A 77 0.23 -8.12 6.00
CA GLY A 77 -1.10 -7.68 5.61
C GLY A 77 -2.11 -7.78 6.74
N PHE A 78 -3.03 -6.81 6.84
CA PHE A 78 -4.17 -6.90 7.74
C PHE A 78 -5.41 -6.13 7.25
N SER A 79 -6.59 -6.59 7.71
CA SER A 79 -7.86 -5.93 7.45
C SER A 79 -8.14 -4.79 8.45
N ALA A 80 -8.68 -3.69 7.94
CA ALA A 80 -9.28 -2.59 8.70
C ALA A 80 -10.70 -2.91 9.18
N GLY A 81 -11.30 -4.03 8.82
CA GLY A 81 -12.59 -4.49 9.31
C GLY A 81 -13.62 -4.75 8.22
N ALA A 82 -14.57 -5.63 8.53
CA ALA A 82 -15.57 -6.15 7.59
C ALA A 82 -16.40 -5.07 6.89
N ASP A 83 -16.83 -4.04 7.64
CA ASP A 83 -17.68 -2.97 7.14
C ASP A 83 -16.90 -1.72 6.72
N THR A 84 -15.56 -1.78 6.72
CA THR A 84 -14.73 -0.63 6.34
C THR A 84 -14.71 -0.49 4.83
N GLY A 85 -15.00 0.72 4.32
CA GLY A 85 -14.93 1.06 2.90
C GLY A 85 -13.65 1.82 2.54
N HIS A 86 -13.45 2.06 1.24
CA HIS A 86 -12.26 2.76 0.72
C HIS A 86 -12.04 4.12 1.38
N TYR A 87 -13.11 4.90 1.49
CA TYR A 87 -13.04 6.29 1.90
C TYR A 87 -13.05 6.49 3.42
N THR A 88 -13.20 5.43 4.21
CA THR A 88 -13.09 5.47 5.69
C THR A 88 -11.78 6.12 6.14
N PHE A 89 -10.70 5.97 5.35
CA PHE A 89 -9.39 6.49 5.71
C PHE A 89 -9.18 7.98 5.49
N VAL A 90 -10.03 8.63 4.67
CA VAL A 90 -9.82 10.02 4.22
C VAL A 90 -11.01 10.93 4.44
N ASN A 91 -12.23 10.37 4.58
CA ASN A 91 -13.41 11.15 4.85
C ASN A 91 -13.45 11.64 6.30
N ASP A 92 -14.10 12.78 6.52
CA ASP A 92 -14.36 13.32 7.84
C ASP A 92 -15.72 12.85 8.39
N ASP A 93 -15.89 11.53 8.52
CA ASP A 93 -17.06 10.93 9.17
C ASP A 93 -16.71 10.52 10.60
N PRO A 94 -17.31 11.10 11.65
CA PRO A 94 -17.04 10.73 13.03
C PRO A 94 -17.19 9.22 13.34
N GLN A 95 -18.01 8.48 12.58
CA GLN A 95 -18.17 7.03 12.76
C GLN A 95 -16.91 6.25 12.37
N ASP A 96 -16.10 6.80 11.47
CA ASP A 96 -14.85 6.20 11.00
C ASP A 96 -13.67 6.41 11.97
N ILE A 97 -13.80 7.32 12.96
CA ILE A 97 -12.71 7.67 13.89
C ILE A 97 -12.10 6.44 14.57
N PRO A 98 -12.85 5.50 15.15
CA PRO A 98 -12.26 4.35 15.82
C PRO A 98 -11.41 3.46 14.87
N THR A 99 -11.85 3.29 13.62
CA THR A 99 -11.09 2.57 12.61
C THR A 99 -9.83 3.32 12.22
N ARG A 100 -9.94 4.63 11.98
CA ARG A 100 -8.80 5.50 11.65
C ARG A 100 -7.76 5.51 12.77
N ASP A 101 -8.18 5.63 14.03
CA ASP A 101 -7.29 5.62 15.20
C ASP A 101 -6.52 4.31 15.31
N ARG A 102 -7.20 3.16 15.14
CA ARG A 102 -6.55 1.85 15.19
C ARG A 102 -5.54 1.67 14.05
N VAL A 103 -5.90 2.06 12.82
CA VAL A 103 -5.00 1.97 11.66
C VAL A 103 -3.82 2.92 11.81
N ALA A 104 -4.05 4.15 12.29
CA ALA A 104 -2.98 5.11 12.58
C ALA A 104 -2.02 4.57 13.65
N ALA A 105 -2.54 3.97 14.73
CA ALA A 105 -1.72 3.33 15.75
C ALA A 105 -0.90 2.16 15.18
N ALA A 106 -1.48 1.34 14.31
CA ALA A 106 -0.77 0.25 13.63
C ALA A 106 0.35 0.78 12.71
N ALA A 107 0.08 1.83 11.95
CA ALA A 107 1.07 2.48 11.09
C ALA A 107 2.22 3.09 11.91
N ALA A 108 1.90 3.81 13.00
CA ALA A 108 2.89 4.37 13.91
C ALA A 108 3.78 3.26 14.51
N ALA A 109 3.19 2.17 15.01
CA ALA A 109 3.93 1.04 15.55
C ALA A 109 4.82 0.34 14.51
N PHE A 110 4.36 0.23 13.26
CA PHE A 110 5.14 -0.30 12.16
C PHE A 110 6.37 0.58 11.87
N PHE A 111 6.18 1.87 11.69
CA PHE A 111 7.29 2.79 11.44
C PHE A 111 8.24 2.88 12.63
N ASP A 112 7.72 2.87 13.86
CA ASP A 112 8.54 2.83 15.07
C ASP A 112 9.46 1.62 15.11
N ARG A 113 8.97 0.45 14.68
CA ARG A 113 9.75 -0.79 14.63
C ARG A 113 10.84 -0.78 13.56
N HIS A 114 10.56 -0.19 12.39
CA HIS A 114 11.42 -0.33 11.22
C HIS A 114 12.32 0.89 10.95
N LEU A 115 11.97 2.06 11.44
CA LEU A 115 12.69 3.30 11.18
C LEU A 115 13.40 3.87 12.41
N ARG A 116 12.97 3.55 13.63
CA ARG A 116 13.72 3.98 14.82
C ARG A 116 15.03 3.22 14.88
N ARG A 117 16.13 3.97 14.86
CA ARG A 117 17.43 3.42 15.21
C ARG A 117 17.48 3.21 16.73
N PRO A 118 17.96 2.06 17.23
CA PRO A 118 18.39 1.99 18.61
C PRO A 118 19.46 3.08 18.83
N GLY A 119 19.34 3.78 19.96
CA GLY A 119 20.07 5.02 20.25
C GLY A 119 21.55 4.98 19.84
N ARG A 120 21.98 6.02 19.14
CA ARG A 120 23.37 6.33 18.89
C ARG A 120 23.89 7.23 20.00
#